data_AF-A0A7K2E2F5-F1
#
_entry.id   AF-A0A7K2E2F5-F1
#
_cell.length_a   1.000
_cell.length_b   1.000
_cell.length_c   1.000
_cell.angle_alpha   90.00
_cell.angle_beta   90.00
_cell.angle_gamma   90.00
#
_symmetry.space_group_name_H-M   'P 1'
#
loop_
_entity.id
_entity.type
_entity.pdbx_description
1 polymer ?
#
loop_
_entity_poly.entity_id
_entity_poly.type
_entity_poly.pdbx_seq_one_letter_code
_entity_poly.pdbx_strand_id
1 'polypeptide(L)'
;MQLYPAIRAKMGRWEYYIVRMSMRELVKNVRFASEIHETSLLSKAIQRQLNESRAKKQITSYLAKQEDRFFASIVVAVLGGEPHWHPVVMESKEFSIIASDKKLADSFGVLTFNDEERYYALDGQHRLAAIRELVQNPAANNAPENFWNEEMSVILVTPIQLEDYDEFLIRYRRLFGHLNRYAKPMSHFDNIVMDEDDAIAIATRRLVSGHAFFTSAGDQFESSRIMMKKGKNVPAGSSHWTSLENLYDLNIALLSTKERRTNGWGKDRDKFSEYQRFRPDEDEIDQLADELFKRWDALIGALPVLSEDPSGMRVHNPQELEKTGRDNVLFWPIGQQLLVSLAQELLDETLAEQSDDVVALAPSEARRALEPLSQIVWDAHRSPWRHLILGRSGDDGRWRITNEERKPRMRVAERIVRWQLGLDQLSEELLTGSKGLQETWRSFLPVDAADEIHDMWSEIEAGALD
;
A
#
# COMPACT_ATOMS: atom_id res chain seq x y z
N MET A 1 37.14 -9.26 -27.09
CA MET A 1 36.63 -7.93 -27.46
C MET A 1 35.11 -7.94 -27.61
N GLN A 2 34.41 -7.51 -26.57
CA GLN A 2 32.96 -7.22 -26.62
C GLN A 2 32.71 -5.86 -27.31
N LEU A 3 31.65 -5.79 -28.11
CA LEU A 3 31.24 -4.60 -28.86
C LEU A 3 29.87 -4.16 -28.37
N TYR A 4 29.77 -2.93 -27.88
CA TYR A 4 28.51 -2.37 -27.40
C TYR A 4 28.06 -1.22 -28.31
N PRO A 5 26.93 -1.37 -29.03
CA PRO A 5 26.23 -0.20 -29.56
C PRO A 5 25.83 0.69 -28.40
N ALA A 6 26.27 1.94 -28.39
CA ALA A 6 26.03 2.83 -27.26
C ALA A 6 25.68 4.25 -27.67
N ILE A 7 25.13 4.96 -26.68
CA ILE A 7 24.98 6.40 -26.68
C ILE A 7 25.92 6.96 -25.61
N ARG A 8 26.86 7.83 -26.00
CA ARG A 8 27.74 8.56 -25.08
C ARG A 8 27.01 9.78 -24.52
N ALA A 9 27.06 9.96 -23.21
CA ALA A 9 26.40 11.06 -22.52
C ALA A 9 27.26 11.60 -21.37
N LYS A 10 26.95 12.83 -20.95
CA LYS A 10 27.66 13.52 -19.86
C LYS A 10 26.69 14.20 -18.91
N MET A 11 26.85 13.96 -17.61
CA MET A 11 26.10 14.63 -16.55
C MET A 11 27.03 15.04 -15.41
N GLY A 12 27.15 16.35 -15.18
CA GLY A 12 28.15 16.88 -14.26
C GLY A 12 29.57 16.45 -14.69
N ARG A 13 30.28 15.79 -13.77
CA ARG A 13 31.60 15.21 -14.04
C ARG A 13 31.56 13.78 -14.59
N TRP A 14 30.39 13.16 -14.69
CA TRP A 14 30.27 11.79 -15.20
C TRP A 14 30.20 11.78 -16.72
N GLU A 15 31.11 11.04 -17.33
CA GLU A 15 30.95 10.52 -18.67
C GLU A 15 30.47 9.08 -18.56
N TYR A 16 29.39 8.75 -19.28
CA TYR A 16 28.74 7.46 -19.21
C TYR A 16 28.18 7.04 -20.56
N TYR A 17 27.94 5.75 -20.69
CA TYR A 17 27.48 5.13 -21.92
C TYR A 17 26.17 4.41 -21.66
N ILE A 18 25.18 4.62 -22.51
CA ILE A 18 23.92 3.88 -22.48
C ILE A 18 24.04 2.78 -23.52
N VAL A 19 24.06 1.53 -23.07
CA VAL A 19 24.14 0.33 -23.93
C VAL A 19 22.88 -0.51 -23.76
N ARG A 20 22.63 -1.39 -24.73
CA ARG A 20 21.68 -2.49 -24.56
C ARG A 20 22.44 -3.76 -24.18
N MET A 21 21.88 -4.56 -23.27
CA MET A 21 22.36 -5.91 -22.97
C MET A 21 21.16 -6.85 -22.91
N SER A 22 21.31 -8.05 -23.46
CA SER A 22 20.37 -9.14 -23.20
C SER A 22 20.45 -9.59 -21.73
N MET A 23 19.37 -10.19 -21.21
CA MET A 23 19.37 -10.74 -19.85
C MET A 23 20.50 -11.76 -19.65
N ARG A 24 20.83 -12.54 -20.70
CA ARG A 24 21.97 -13.47 -20.69
C ARG A 24 23.31 -12.76 -20.56
N GLU A 25 23.54 -11.69 -21.33
CA GLU A 25 24.78 -10.91 -21.25
C GLU A 25 24.92 -10.24 -19.89
N LEU A 26 23.83 -9.64 -19.39
CA LEU A 26 23.80 -9.00 -18.08
C LEU A 26 24.19 -9.99 -16.96
N VAL A 27 23.58 -11.17 -16.94
CA VAL A 27 23.84 -12.20 -15.93
C VAL A 27 25.27 -12.75 -16.02
N LYS A 28 25.80 -12.88 -17.24
CA LYS A 28 27.16 -13.39 -17.48
C LYS A 28 28.23 -12.37 -17.08
N ASN A 29 28.03 -11.09 -17.40
CA ASN A 29 29.09 -10.08 -17.33
C ASN A 29 29.03 -9.25 -16.05
N VAL A 30 27.84 -8.98 -15.50
CA VAL A 30 27.66 -8.03 -14.39
C VAL A 30 27.64 -8.73 -13.03
N ARG A 31 28.50 -8.25 -12.12
CA ARG A 31 28.65 -8.71 -10.73
C ARG A 31 27.92 -7.81 -9.75
N PHE A 32 27.68 -8.29 -8.53
CA PHE A 32 27.11 -7.44 -7.48
C PHE A 32 28.16 -6.48 -6.92
N ALA A 33 27.81 -5.24 -6.58
CA ALA A 33 28.77 -4.31 -5.97
C ALA A 33 29.38 -4.81 -4.66
N SER A 34 28.70 -5.70 -3.93
CA SER A 34 29.26 -6.34 -2.74
C SER A 34 30.57 -7.09 -3.01
N GLU A 35 30.80 -7.49 -4.26
CA GLU A 35 32.00 -8.21 -4.69
C GLU A 35 33.19 -7.27 -4.98
N ILE A 36 33.01 -5.95 -4.88
CA ILE A 36 34.11 -4.96 -5.00
C ILE A 36 34.93 -4.85 -3.70
N HIS A 37 34.33 -5.15 -2.53
CA HIS A 37 34.94 -4.86 -1.23
C HIS A 37 35.63 -6.09 -0.61
N GLU A 38 36.95 -6.02 -0.49
CA GLU A 38 37.80 -7.07 0.13
C GLU A 38 37.56 -7.25 1.65
N THR A 39 37.02 -6.26 2.35
CA THR A 39 36.78 -6.35 3.80
C THR A 39 35.47 -7.08 4.10
N SER A 40 35.58 -8.22 4.79
CA SER A 40 34.46 -9.16 5.06
C SER A 40 33.26 -8.59 5.82
N LEU A 41 33.38 -7.42 6.47
CA LEU A 41 32.30 -6.80 7.24
C LEU A 41 31.41 -5.87 6.40
N LEU A 42 32.00 -5.06 5.52
CA LEU A 42 31.26 -4.14 4.64
C LEU A 42 30.56 -4.89 3.50
N SER A 43 31.22 -5.90 2.94
CA SER A 43 30.61 -6.81 1.96
C SER A 43 29.43 -7.58 2.57
N LYS A 44 29.53 -8.02 3.83
CA LYS A 44 28.40 -8.62 4.58
C LYS A 44 27.24 -7.65 4.80
N ALA A 45 27.50 -6.37 5.07
CA ALA A 45 26.45 -5.36 5.24
C ALA A 45 25.72 -5.09 3.91
N ILE A 46 26.44 -4.95 2.80
CA ILE A 46 25.87 -4.76 1.45
C ILE A 46 25.12 -6.04 1.01
N GLN A 47 25.66 -7.23 1.28
CA GLN A 47 24.97 -8.50 1.04
C GLN A 47 23.70 -8.66 1.87
N ARG A 48 23.63 -8.14 3.10
CA ARG A 48 22.39 -8.15 3.90
C ARG A 48 21.30 -7.29 3.27
N GLN A 49 21.64 -6.16 2.69
CA GLN A 49 20.71 -5.31 1.93
C GLN A 49 20.22 -6.00 0.65
N LEU A 50 21.10 -6.79 -0.01
CA LEU A 50 20.75 -7.61 -1.17
C LEU A 50 19.88 -8.82 -0.82
N ASN A 51 20.15 -9.43 0.34
CA ASN A 51 19.46 -10.61 0.85
C ASN A 51 18.14 -10.30 1.56
N GLU A 52 17.53 -9.14 1.31
CA GLU A 52 16.10 -8.97 1.54
C GLU A 52 15.34 -9.93 0.61
N SER A 53 15.23 -11.19 1.05
CA SER A 53 14.64 -12.30 0.30
C SER A 53 13.25 -11.97 -0.23
N ARG A 54 12.55 -11.05 0.45
CA ARG A 54 11.23 -10.53 0.05
C ARG A 54 11.30 -9.66 -1.21
N ALA A 55 12.21 -8.69 -1.28
CA ALA A 55 12.34 -7.79 -2.43
C ALA A 55 12.77 -8.55 -3.68
N LYS A 56 13.74 -9.47 -3.54
CA LYS A 56 14.14 -10.36 -4.65
C LYS A 56 12.96 -11.20 -5.16
N LYS A 57 12.22 -11.86 -4.26
CA LYS A 57 11.05 -12.68 -4.65
C LYS A 57 9.96 -11.86 -5.35
N GLN A 58 9.70 -10.64 -4.87
CA GLN A 58 8.73 -9.73 -5.47
C GLN A 58 9.10 -9.37 -6.91
N ILE A 59 10.35 -8.96 -7.14
CA ILE A 59 10.85 -8.59 -8.47
C ILE A 59 10.89 -9.80 -9.40
N THR A 60 11.31 -10.97 -8.91
CA THR A 60 11.27 -12.23 -9.67
C THR A 60 9.85 -12.57 -10.10
N SER A 61 8.88 -12.45 -9.19
CA SER A 61 7.47 -12.71 -9.49
C SER A 61 6.91 -11.71 -10.51
N TYR A 62 7.24 -10.42 -10.39
CA TYR A 62 6.87 -9.38 -11.35
C TYR A 62 7.40 -9.73 -12.75
N LEU A 63 8.71 -9.98 -12.86
CA LEU A 63 9.36 -10.34 -14.12
C LEU A 63 8.88 -11.68 -14.70
N ALA A 64 8.30 -12.58 -13.89
CA ALA A 64 7.74 -13.83 -14.37
C ALA A 64 6.31 -13.65 -14.90
N LYS A 65 5.46 -12.95 -14.15
CA LYS A 65 4.01 -12.89 -14.41
C LYS A 65 3.56 -11.74 -15.31
N GLN A 66 4.20 -10.56 -15.26
CA GLN A 66 3.71 -9.37 -15.97
C GLN A 66 4.13 -9.37 -17.43
N GLU A 67 3.18 -9.36 -18.37
CA GLU A 67 3.50 -9.34 -19.81
C GLU A 67 4.21 -8.05 -20.23
N ASP A 68 3.70 -6.90 -19.76
CA ASP A 68 4.27 -5.57 -19.98
C ASP A 68 5.46 -5.26 -19.05
N ARG A 69 6.22 -6.28 -18.65
CA ARG A 69 7.37 -6.15 -17.75
C ARG A 69 8.40 -5.17 -18.30
N PHE A 70 8.77 -4.20 -17.49
CA PHE A 70 9.79 -3.22 -17.84
C PHE A 70 10.56 -2.77 -16.61
N PHE A 71 11.86 -2.53 -16.77
CA PHE A 71 12.65 -1.84 -15.77
C PHE A 71 13.40 -0.67 -16.39
N ALA A 72 13.55 0.37 -15.57
CA ALA A 72 14.56 1.40 -15.80
C ALA A 72 15.95 0.76 -15.92
N SER A 73 16.94 1.54 -16.38
CA SER A 73 18.29 1.04 -16.59
C SER A 73 18.94 0.52 -15.31
N ILE A 74 19.84 -0.46 -15.44
CA ILE A 74 20.78 -0.82 -14.38
C ILE A 74 22.02 0.05 -14.55
N VAL A 75 22.44 0.72 -13.47
CA VAL A 75 23.66 1.50 -13.48
C VAL A 75 24.81 0.59 -13.10
N VAL A 76 25.82 0.48 -13.95
CA VAL A 76 26.95 -0.45 -13.83
C VAL A 76 28.25 0.33 -13.84
N ALA A 77 29.09 0.12 -12.83
CA ALA A 77 30.45 0.61 -12.84
C ALA A 77 31.36 -0.35 -13.60
N VAL A 78 32.21 0.21 -14.45
CA VAL A 78 33.24 -0.52 -15.17
C VAL A 78 34.59 -0.23 -14.52
N LEU A 79 35.23 -1.26 -13.97
CA LEU A 79 36.51 -1.18 -13.28
C LEU A 79 37.61 -1.91 -14.06
N GLY A 80 38.80 -1.31 -14.14
CA GLY A 80 40.00 -1.99 -14.65
C GLY A 80 40.13 -2.10 -16.17
N GLY A 81 39.15 -1.63 -16.97
CA GLY A 81 39.27 -1.56 -18.42
C GLY A 81 39.11 -0.15 -18.96
N GLU A 82 39.84 0.15 -20.04
CA GLU A 82 39.85 1.46 -20.68
C GLU A 82 38.75 1.54 -21.76
N PRO A 83 37.80 2.49 -21.64
CA PRO A 83 36.74 2.66 -22.63
C PRO A 83 37.30 3.26 -23.92
N HIS A 84 37.11 2.55 -25.03
CA HIS A 84 37.46 3.02 -26.37
C HIS A 84 36.18 3.32 -27.14
N TRP A 85 36.02 4.59 -27.53
CA TRP A 85 34.83 5.09 -28.23
C TRP A 85 35.07 5.20 -29.73
N HIS A 86 34.24 4.50 -30.50
CA HIS A 86 34.27 4.52 -31.97
C HIS A 86 32.97 5.17 -32.49
N PRO A 87 32.97 6.48 -32.81
CA PRO A 87 31.77 7.15 -33.30
C PRO A 87 31.33 6.56 -34.64
N VAL A 88 30.01 6.41 -34.84
CA VAL A 88 29.45 5.97 -36.13
C VAL A 88 29.34 7.18 -37.05
N VAL A 89 30.05 7.15 -38.17
CA VAL A 89 29.96 8.19 -39.20
C VAL A 89 28.82 7.86 -40.16
N MET A 90 27.80 8.72 -40.21
CA MET A 90 26.63 8.56 -41.09
C MET A 90 26.87 9.25 -42.45
N GLU A 91 27.66 8.62 -43.34
CA GLU A 91 28.02 9.21 -44.65
C GLU A 91 27.06 8.88 -45.80
N SER A 92 25.95 8.15 -45.54
CA SER A 92 25.01 7.79 -46.60
C SER A 92 24.15 8.99 -47.04
N LYS A 93 23.73 9.01 -48.32
CA LYS A 93 22.87 10.08 -48.87
C LYS A 93 21.56 10.23 -48.10
N GLU A 94 21.03 9.12 -47.61
CA GLU A 94 19.80 9.02 -46.81
C GLU A 94 19.94 9.70 -45.43
N PHE A 95 21.16 9.75 -44.88
CA PHE A 95 21.46 10.41 -43.61
C PHE A 95 22.13 11.79 -43.77
N SER A 96 22.20 12.34 -44.98
CA SER A 96 22.85 13.62 -45.28
C SER A 96 22.30 14.82 -44.47
N ILE A 97 21.02 14.78 -44.09
CA ILE A 97 20.37 15.80 -43.24
C ILE A 97 20.90 15.74 -41.80
N ILE A 98 21.32 14.56 -41.35
CA ILE A 98 21.79 14.30 -39.98
C ILE A 98 23.33 14.33 -39.90
N ALA A 99 24.02 14.08 -41.01
CA ALA A 99 25.48 14.03 -41.11
C ALA A 99 26.18 15.33 -40.67
N SER A 100 25.50 16.48 -40.78
CA SER A 100 26.02 17.77 -40.31
C SER A 100 25.76 18.07 -38.83
N ASP A 101 24.96 17.24 -38.14
CA ASP A 101 24.67 17.41 -36.72
C ASP A 101 25.81 16.80 -35.87
N LYS A 102 26.71 17.68 -35.42
CA LYS A 102 27.82 17.30 -34.52
C LYS A 102 27.37 16.61 -33.24
N LYS A 103 26.21 17.00 -32.69
CA LYS A 103 25.69 16.39 -31.46
C LYS A 103 25.33 14.93 -31.71
N LEU A 104 24.74 14.64 -32.85
CA LEU A 104 24.35 13.28 -33.21
C LEU A 104 25.58 12.42 -33.55
N ALA A 105 26.51 12.98 -34.32
CA ALA A 105 27.78 12.32 -34.67
C ALA A 105 28.63 11.95 -33.43
N ASP A 106 28.67 12.81 -32.41
CA ASP A 106 29.46 12.58 -31.20
C ASP A 106 28.76 11.67 -30.17
N SER A 107 27.44 11.48 -30.29
CA SER A 107 26.63 10.75 -29.30
C SER A 107 26.47 9.27 -29.64
N PHE A 108 26.46 8.87 -30.91
CA PHE A 108 26.22 7.48 -31.32
C PHE A 108 27.51 6.79 -31.77
N GLY A 109 27.74 5.59 -31.26
CA GLY A 109 29.01 4.89 -31.49
C GLY A 109 29.02 3.45 -31.02
N VAL A 110 30.15 2.80 -31.25
CA VAL A 110 30.48 1.50 -30.69
C VAL A 110 31.48 1.72 -29.55
N LEU A 111 31.16 1.20 -28.38
CA LEU A 111 32.05 1.16 -27.22
C LEU A 111 32.74 -0.20 -27.16
N THR A 112 34.05 -0.19 -27.00
CA THR A 112 34.87 -1.39 -26.74
C THR A 112 35.72 -1.21 -25.50
N PHE A 113 36.12 -2.31 -24.90
CA PHE A 113 37.09 -2.37 -23.80
C PHE A 113 38.25 -3.30 -24.16
N ASN A 114 39.33 -3.24 -23.39
CA ASN A 114 40.55 -4.02 -23.56
C ASN A 114 40.48 -5.44 -22.95
N ASP A 115 39.28 -5.96 -22.67
CA ASP A 115 39.00 -7.27 -22.04
C ASP A 115 39.54 -7.41 -20.59
N GLU A 116 40.00 -6.32 -19.95
CA GLU A 116 40.40 -6.28 -18.53
C GLU A 116 39.28 -5.79 -17.59
N GLU A 117 38.15 -5.40 -18.17
CA GLU A 117 37.09 -4.74 -17.45
C GLU A 117 36.26 -5.68 -16.56
N ARG A 118 35.83 -5.13 -15.43
CA ARG A 118 34.92 -5.79 -14.49
C ARG A 118 33.70 -4.91 -14.28
N TYR A 119 32.53 -5.49 -14.55
CA TYR A 119 31.24 -4.81 -14.46
C TYR A 119 30.58 -5.07 -13.10
N TYR A 120 30.18 -4.02 -12.41
CA TYR A 120 29.51 -4.12 -11.11
C TYR A 120 28.24 -3.28 -11.06
N ALA A 121 27.11 -3.90 -10.71
CA ALA A 121 25.84 -3.19 -10.57
C ALA A 121 25.85 -2.24 -9.37
N LEU A 122 25.77 -0.94 -9.65
CA LEU A 122 25.60 0.14 -8.68
C LEU A 122 24.18 0.19 -8.16
N ASP A 123 23.26 0.38 -9.08
CA ASP A 123 21.84 0.51 -8.82
C ASP A 123 21.07 -0.55 -9.61
N GLY A 124 19.97 -1.03 -9.04
CA GLY A 124 19.24 -2.17 -9.59
C GLY A 124 19.86 -3.52 -9.24
N GLN A 125 20.56 -3.63 -8.13
CA GLN A 125 21.13 -4.90 -7.69
C GLN A 125 20.05 -5.96 -7.38
N HIS A 126 18.91 -5.58 -6.80
CA HIS A 126 17.78 -6.51 -6.64
C HIS A 126 17.18 -6.93 -7.99
N ARG A 127 17.16 -6.03 -8.99
CA ARG A 127 16.78 -6.33 -10.39
C ARG A 127 17.74 -7.36 -11.00
N LEU A 128 19.05 -7.12 -10.89
CA LEU A 128 20.07 -8.07 -11.34
C LEU A 128 19.93 -9.44 -10.65
N ALA A 129 19.65 -9.47 -9.35
CA ALA A 129 19.45 -10.71 -8.61
C ALA A 129 18.20 -11.48 -9.07
N ALA A 130 17.11 -10.77 -9.37
CA ALA A 130 15.88 -11.39 -9.89
C ALA A 130 16.05 -11.90 -11.33
N ILE A 131 16.68 -11.12 -12.20
CA ILE A 131 17.02 -11.53 -13.57
C ILE A 131 17.92 -12.76 -13.53
N ARG A 132 18.96 -12.76 -12.68
CA ARG A 132 19.85 -13.90 -12.48
C ARG A 132 19.09 -15.15 -12.03
N GLU A 133 18.15 -15.00 -11.11
CA GLU A 133 17.30 -16.11 -10.65
C GLU A 133 16.46 -16.71 -11.78
N LEU A 134 15.80 -15.86 -12.58
CA LEU A 134 14.99 -16.31 -13.72
C LEU A 134 15.85 -16.97 -14.80
N VAL A 135 17.01 -16.40 -15.13
CA VAL A 135 17.91 -16.94 -16.16
C VAL A 135 18.56 -18.27 -15.74
N GLN A 136 18.92 -18.42 -14.46
CA GLN A 136 19.61 -19.62 -13.97
C GLN A 136 18.65 -20.74 -13.56
N ASN A 137 17.47 -20.41 -13.04
CA ASN A 137 16.48 -21.36 -12.54
C ASN A 137 15.10 -21.15 -13.19
N PRO A 138 14.98 -21.28 -14.53
CA PRO A 138 13.79 -20.84 -15.24
C PRO A 138 12.53 -21.65 -14.95
N ALA A 139 12.65 -22.98 -14.89
CA ALA A 139 11.51 -23.85 -14.57
C ALA A 139 11.01 -23.64 -13.13
N ALA A 140 11.91 -23.38 -12.19
CA ALA A 140 11.54 -23.18 -10.78
C ALA A 140 10.84 -21.84 -10.52
N ASN A 141 11.02 -20.85 -11.41
CA ASN A 141 10.52 -19.50 -11.24
C ASN A 141 9.51 -19.09 -12.34
N ASN A 142 9.03 -20.05 -13.14
CA ASN A 142 8.09 -19.80 -14.26
C ASN A 142 8.59 -18.68 -15.19
N ALA A 143 9.86 -18.74 -15.59
CA ALA A 143 10.44 -17.72 -16.46
C ALA A 143 9.69 -17.68 -17.81
N PRO A 144 9.45 -16.47 -18.37
CA PRO A 144 8.83 -16.32 -19.68
C PRO A 144 9.63 -17.01 -20.77
N GLU A 145 8.94 -17.41 -21.85
CA GLU A 145 9.61 -17.96 -23.01
C GLU A 145 10.59 -16.93 -23.58
N ASN A 146 11.81 -17.37 -23.89
CA ASN A 146 12.88 -16.53 -24.43
C ASN A 146 13.32 -15.34 -23.55
N PHE A 147 12.99 -15.32 -22.25
CA PHE A 147 13.39 -14.26 -21.31
C PHE A 147 14.89 -13.90 -21.35
N TRP A 148 15.78 -14.89 -21.59
CA TRP A 148 17.24 -14.67 -21.71
C TRP A 148 17.65 -13.75 -22.86
N ASN A 149 16.81 -13.66 -23.89
CA ASN A 149 17.05 -12.85 -25.09
C ASN A 149 16.38 -11.48 -25.01
N GLU A 150 15.51 -11.24 -24.02
CA GLU A 150 14.99 -9.90 -23.75
C GLU A 150 16.14 -8.96 -23.42
N GLU A 151 15.98 -7.70 -23.81
CA GLU A 151 17.05 -6.69 -23.72
C GLU A 151 16.63 -5.56 -22.80
N MET A 152 17.60 -4.98 -22.10
CA MET A 152 17.37 -3.80 -21.29
C MET A 152 18.48 -2.76 -21.44
N SER A 153 18.14 -1.52 -21.09
CA SER A 153 19.11 -0.44 -21.02
C SER A 153 20.05 -0.64 -19.83
N VAL A 154 21.35 -0.50 -20.08
CA VAL A 154 22.40 -0.53 -19.06
C VAL A 154 23.22 0.75 -19.18
N ILE A 155 23.42 1.43 -18.06
CA ILE A 155 24.22 2.67 -17.99
C ILE A 155 25.59 2.30 -17.45
N LEU A 156 26.62 2.37 -18.31
CA LEU A 156 28.00 2.13 -17.94
C LEU A 156 28.65 3.44 -17.49
N VAL A 157 29.07 3.52 -16.23
CA VAL A 157 29.90 4.61 -15.71
C VAL A 157 31.35 4.16 -15.64
N THR A 158 32.23 5.02 -16.15
CA THR A 158 33.68 4.73 -16.26
C THR A 158 34.49 5.73 -15.43
N PRO A 159 35.72 5.37 -14.99
CA PRO A 159 36.64 6.32 -14.39
C PRO A 159 36.93 7.49 -15.33
N ILE A 160 37.17 8.68 -14.76
CA ILE A 160 37.64 9.81 -15.59
C ILE A 160 39.11 9.59 -15.90
N GLN A 161 39.55 10.05 -17.08
CA GLN A 161 40.97 10.09 -17.45
C GLN A 161 41.78 10.81 -16.36
N LEU A 162 42.86 10.19 -15.88
CA LEU A 162 43.76 10.66 -14.80
C LEU A 162 43.18 10.60 -13.37
N GLU A 163 42.02 9.99 -13.14
CA GLU A 163 41.51 9.72 -11.79
C GLU A 163 42.20 8.48 -11.19
N ASP A 164 42.68 8.58 -9.95
CA ASP A 164 43.21 7.41 -9.26
C ASP A 164 42.09 6.47 -8.78
N TYR A 165 42.46 5.24 -8.45
CA TYR A 165 41.50 4.19 -8.06
C TYR A 165 40.70 4.56 -6.79
N ASP A 166 41.34 5.21 -5.81
CA ASP A 166 40.71 5.53 -4.53
C ASP A 166 39.74 6.72 -4.66
N GLU A 167 40.09 7.72 -5.45
CA GLU A 167 39.24 8.85 -5.84
C GLU A 167 37.98 8.34 -6.57
N PHE A 168 38.17 7.44 -7.54
CA PHE A 168 37.06 6.80 -8.23
C PHE A 168 36.14 6.06 -7.25
N LEU A 169 36.70 5.26 -6.33
CA LEU A 169 35.91 4.53 -5.32
C LEU A 169 35.13 5.44 -4.37
N ILE A 170 35.64 6.62 -4.03
CA ILE A 170 34.90 7.60 -3.22
C ILE A 170 33.73 8.19 -4.03
N ARG A 171 33.99 8.59 -5.28
CA ARG A 171 32.98 9.17 -6.17
C ARG A 171 31.88 8.18 -6.51
N TYR A 172 32.26 6.92 -6.71
CA TYR A 172 31.40 5.74 -6.84
C TYR A 172 30.46 5.59 -5.63
N ARG A 173 31.00 5.60 -4.40
CA ARG A 173 30.19 5.40 -3.18
C ARG A 173 29.19 6.54 -2.98
N ARG A 174 29.57 7.77 -3.37
CA ARG A 174 28.66 8.92 -3.37
C ARG A 174 27.53 8.76 -4.38
N LEU A 175 27.84 8.31 -5.60
CA LEU A 175 26.81 8.03 -6.62
C LEU A 175 25.81 6.99 -6.12
N PHE A 176 26.29 5.87 -5.58
CA PHE A 176 25.45 4.82 -4.99
C PHE A 176 24.56 5.37 -3.85
N GLY A 177 25.15 6.14 -2.93
CA GLY A 177 24.40 6.74 -1.82
C GLY A 177 23.34 7.74 -2.27
N HIS A 178 23.60 8.51 -3.33
CA HIS A 178 22.65 9.48 -3.87
C HIS A 178 21.49 8.82 -4.60
N LEU A 179 21.76 7.83 -5.47
CA LEU A 179 20.70 7.13 -6.22
C LEU A 179 19.65 6.52 -5.27
N ASN A 180 20.10 5.83 -4.22
CA ASN A 180 19.21 5.22 -3.24
C ASN A 180 18.50 6.24 -2.32
N ARG A 181 19.17 7.35 -1.97
CA ARG A 181 18.58 8.37 -1.07
C ARG A 181 17.41 9.12 -1.72
N TYR A 182 17.47 9.35 -3.02
CA TYR A 182 16.46 10.13 -3.75
C TYR A 182 15.35 9.27 -4.35
N ALA A 183 15.55 7.95 -4.50
CA ALA A 183 14.50 7.00 -4.86
C ALA A 183 13.50 6.86 -3.70
N LYS A 184 12.47 7.71 -3.69
CA LYS A 184 11.37 7.62 -2.73
C LYS A 184 10.23 6.78 -3.33
N PRO A 185 9.65 5.84 -2.57
CA PRO A 185 8.45 5.15 -3.01
C PRO A 185 7.31 6.15 -3.20
N MET A 186 6.38 5.83 -4.09
CA MET A 186 5.11 6.54 -4.18
C MET A 186 4.39 6.49 -2.84
N SER A 187 3.64 7.54 -2.52
CA SER A 187 2.84 7.54 -1.30
C SER A 187 1.64 6.61 -1.45
N HIS A 188 1.05 6.19 -0.32
CA HIS A 188 -0.11 5.31 -0.34
C HIS A 188 -1.29 5.89 -1.12
N PHE A 189 -1.58 7.18 -0.92
CA PHE A 189 -2.53 7.93 -1.74
C PHE A 189 -2.23 7.84 -3.24
N ASP A 190 -0.98 8.09 -3.64
CA ASP A 190 -0.58 8.10 -5.06
C ASP A 190 -0.77 6.70 -5.68
N ASN A 191 -0.48 5.63 -4.92
CA ASN A 191 -0.76 4.26 -5.33
C ASN A 191 -2.27 4.03 -5.51
N ILE A 192 -3.11 4.39 -4.53
CA ILE A 192 -4.57 4.18 -4.67
C ILE A 192 -5.14 4.93 -5.88
N VAL A 193 -4.58 6.08 -6.25
CA VAL A 193 -5.04 6.87 -7.41
C VAL A 193 -4.57 6.28 -8.74
N MET A 194 -3.36 5.73 -8.82
CA MET A 194 -2.72 5.37 -10.10
C MET A 194 -2.50 3.88 -10.34
N ASP A 195 -2.52 3.06 -9.29
CA ASP A 195 -2.22 1.63 -9.38
C ASP A 195 -3.35 0.88 -10.11
N GLU A 196 -3.00 0.30 -11.26
CA GLU A 196 -3.87 -0.50 -12.13
C GLU A 196 -3.62 -2.01 -11.99
N ASP A 197 -2.81 -2.44 -11.02
CA ASP A 197 -2.66 -3.85 -10.64
C ASP A 197 -3.47 -4.18 -9.37
N ASP A 198 -3.59 -3.24 -8.43
CA ASP A 198 -4.36 -3.43 -7.21
C ASP A 198 -5.88 -3.36 -7.49
N ALA A 199 -6.51 -4.54 -7.59
CA ALA A 199 -7.96 -4.69 -7.79
C ALA A 199 -8.80 -3.92 -6.74
N ILE A 200 -8.34 -3.81 -5.50
CA ILE A 200 -9.05 -3.07 -4.45
C ILE A 200 -8.95 -1.57 -4.67
N ALA A 201 -7.80 -1.08 -5.14
CA ALA A 201 -7.64 0.32 -5.52
C ALA A 201 -8.55 0.66 -6.71
N ILE A 202 -8.58 -0.19 -7.73
CA ILE A 202 -9.46 -0.03 -8.89
C ILE A 202 -10.94 -0.02 -8.46
N ALA A 203 -11.37 -1.01 -7.67
CA ALA A 203 -12.74 -1.09 -7.17
C ALA A 203 -13.10 0.12 -6.27
N THR A 204 -12.15 0.61 -5.48
CA THR A 204 -12.32 1.84 -4.68
C THR A 204 -12.52 3.06 -5.57
N ARG A 205 -11.76 3.21 -6.67
CA ARG A 205 -11.95 4.32 -7.63
C ARG A 205 -13.31 4.22 -8.34
N ARG A 206 -13.76 3.02 -8.69
CA ARG A 206 -15.11 2.79 -9.25
C ARG A 206 -16.21 3.16 -8.27
N LEU A 207 -16.06 2.77 -7.00
CA LEU A 207 -16.99 3.16 -5.93
C LEU A 207 -17.09 4.68 -5.79
N VAL A 208 -15.94 5.37 -5.73
CA VAL A 208 -15.90 6.84 -5.61
C VAL A 208 -16.57 7.54 -6.80
N SER A 209 -16.41 7.01 -8.01
CA SER A 209 -16.92 7.62 -9.24
C SER A 209 -18.35 7.22 -9.62
N GLY A 210 -18.85 6.07 -9.14
CA GLY A 210 -20.14 5.52 -9.55
C GLY A 210 -21.21 5.41 -8.46
N HIS A 211 -20.84 5.45 -7.17
CA HIS A 211 -21.79 5.22 -6.08
C HIS A 211 -22.37 6.52 -5.53
N ALA A 212 -23.70 6.62 -5.47
CA ALA A 212 -24.44 7.87 -5.15
C ALA A 212 -23.99 8.55 -3.85
N PHE A 213 -23.63 7.78 -2.83
CA PHE A 213 -23.11 8.31 -1.55
C PHE A 213 -21.73 8.95 -1.65
N PHE A 214 -20.87 8.51 -2.57
CA PHE A 214 -19.49 9.01 -2.69
C PHE A 214 -19.35 10.04 -3.81
N THR A 215 -20.22 9.99 -4.82
CA THR A 215 -20.26 10.96 -5.91
C THR A 215 -20.86 12.28 -5.43
N SER A 216 -20.21 13.40 -5.76
CA SER A 216 -20.84 14.73 -5.71
C SER A 216 -21.44 15.06 -7.08
N ALA A 217 -22.46 15.91 -7.10
CA ALA A 217 -22.90 16.57 -8.33
C ALA A 217 -21.85 17.63 -8.71
N GLY A 218 -20.83 17.26 -9.48
CA GLY A 218 -19.72 18.15 -9.84
C GLY A 218 -18.59 17.44 -10.59
N ASP A 219 -17.51 18.18 -10.87
CA ASP A 219 -16.30 17.64 -11.52
C ASP A 219 -15.74 16.45 -10.71
N GLN A 220 -15.24 15.43 -11.40
CA GLN A 220 -14.97 14.08 -10.86
C GLN A 220 -13.93 14.04 -9.72
N PHE A 221 -13.29 15.16 -9.42
CA PHE A 221 -12.21 15.29 -8.44
C PHE A 221 -12.60 15.91 -7.10
N GLU A 222 -13.82 16.46 -6.95
CA GLU A 222 -14.29 17.01 -5.67
C GLU A 222 -15.47 16.21 -5.13
N SER A 223 -15.24 14.93 -4.77
CA SER A 223 -16.20 14.20 -3.95
C SER A 223 -16.48 15.01 -2.68
N SER A 224 -17.75 15.35 -2.45
CA SER A 224 -18.16 16.10 -1.26
C SER A 224 -17.88 15.35 0.04
N ARG A 225 -17.72 14.02 -0.04
CA ARG A 225 -17.57 13.11 1.10
C ARG A 225 -16.19 12.49 1.23
N ILE A 226 -15.34 12.50 0.20
CA ILE A 226 -14.00 11.91 0.23
C ILE A 226 -12.92 12.98 0.15
N MET A 227 -12.08 13.05 1.17
CA MET A 227 -10.92 13.93 1.19
C MET A 227 -9.82 13.37 0.28
N MET A 228 -9.58 14.03 -0.85
CA MET A 228 -8.53 13.69 -1.83
C MET A 228 -7.16 14.26 -1.43
N LYS A 229 -6.68 13.92 -0.22
CA LYS A 229 -5.36 14.32 0.29
C LYS A 229 -4.68 13.15 0.99
N LYS A 230 -3.34 13.23 1.04
CA LYS A 230 -2.50 12.24 1.74
C LYS A 230 -2.86 12.17 3.22
N GLY A 231 -2.89 10.96 3.76
CA GLY A 231 -3.19 10.66 5.15
C GLY A 231 -4.64 10.26 5.42
N LYS A 232 -4.81 9.45 6.46
CA LYS A 232 -6.10 8.82 6.82
C LYS A 232 -7.05 9.73 7.60
N ASN A 233 -6.51 10.71 8.33
CA ASN A 233 -7.28 11.53 9.26
C ASN A 233 -8.02 12.66 8.55
N VAL A 234 -9.32 12.81 8.87
CA VAL A 234 -10.13 13.95 8.44
C VAL A 234 -10.23 14.95 9.60
N PRO A 235 -9.92 16.24 9.40
CA PRO A 235 -9.98 17.24 10.47
C PRO A 235 -11.42 17.56 10.89
N ALA A 236 -11.58 18.04 12.13
CA ALA A 236 -12.86 18.55 12.63
C ALA A 236 -13.37 19.72 11.76
N GLY A 237 -14.68 19.83 11.58
CA GLY A 237 -15.31 20.83 10.70
C GLY A 237 -15.18 20.55 9.19
N SER A 238 -14.50 19.48 8.78
CA SER A 238 -14.43 19.09 7.37
C SER A 238 -15.77 18.58 6.87
N SER A 239 -16.17 19.02 5.67
CA SER A 239 -17.32 18.50 4.94
C SER A 239 -17.14 17.05 4.47
N HIS A 240 -15.92 16.52 4.45
CA HIS A 240 -15.65 15.15 4.04
C HIS A 240 -16.02 14.16 5.16
N TRP A 241 -16.56 13.00 4.81
CA TRP A 241 -16.85 11.90 5.72
C TRP A 241 -15.61 11.02 6.00
N THR A 242 -14.79 10.77 4.99
CA THR A 242 -13.54 10.00 5.15
C THR A 242 -12.47 10.48 4.18
N SER A 243 -11.27 9.92 4.26
CA SER A 243 -10.18 10.15 3.28
C SER A 243 -10.10 8.99 2.30
N LEU A 244 -9.48 9.20 1.13
CA LEU A 244 -9.29 8.13 0.14
C LEU A 244 -8.47 6.95 0.71
N GLU A 245 -7.40 7.24 1.45
CA GLU A 245 -6.58 6.20 2.09
C GLU A 245 -7.36 5.40 3.13
N ASN A 246 -8.23 6.04 3.91
CA ASN A 246 -9.05 5.32 4.87
C ASN A 246 -10.15 4.53 4.16
N LEU A 247 -10.84 5.10 3.17
CA LEU A 247 -11.86 4.38 2.39
C LEU A 247 -11.31 3.10 1.76
N TYR A 248 -10.08 3.15 1.22
CA TYR A 248 -9.40 1.98 0.71
C TYR A 248 -9.24 0.88 1.79
N ASP A 249 -8.78 1.23 3.00
CA ASP A 249 -8.73 0.26 4.11
C ASP A 249 -10.12 -0.29 4.46
N LEU A 250 -11.15 0.58 4.45
CA LEU A 250 -12.52 0.18 4.74
C LEU A 250 -13.03 -0.85 3.71
N ASN A 251 -12.72 -0.63 2.44
CA ASN A 251 -13.08 -1.53 1.35
C ASN A 251 -12.36 -2.87 1.46
N ILE A 252 -11.08 -2.89 1.90
CA ILE A 252 -10.38 -4.14 2.21
C ILE A 252 -11.13 -4.92 3.29
N ALA A 253 -11.51 -4.26 4.38
CA ALA A 253 -12.21 -4.90 5.48
C ALA A 253 -13.59 -5.44 5.03
N LEU A 254 -14.36 -4.64 4.29
CA LEU A 254 -15.65 -5.06 3.73
C LEU A 254 -15.52 -6.18 2.70
N LEU A 255 -14.42 -6.30 1.97
CA LEU A 255 -14.23 -7.40 1.02
C LEU A 255 -13.60 -8.64 1.66
N SER A 256 -13.08 -8.54 2.88
CA SER A 256 -12.41 -9.64 3.59
C SER A 256 -13.41 -10.64 4.20
N THR A 257 -14.21 -11.29 3.36
CA THR A 257 -15.16 -12.33 3.76
C THR A 257 -14.49 -13.47 4.51
N LYS A 258 -15.25 -14.22 5.30
CA LYS A 258 -14.79 -15.46 5.96
C LYS A 258 -14.13 -16.40 4.95
N GLU A 259 -14.74 -16.55 3.77
CA GLU A 259 -14.17 -17.34 2.68
C GLU A 259 -12.79 -16.82 2.25
N ARG A 260 -12.63 -15.53 1.93
CA ARG A 260 -11.34 -14.98 1.49
C ARG A 260 -10.27 -15.00 2.57
N ARG A 261 -10.68 -14.86 3.84
CA ARG A 261 -9.78 -14.96 5.01
C ARG A 261 -9.28 -16.40 5.21
N THR A 262 -10.11 -17.41 4.96
CA THR A 262 -9.76 -18.82 5.16
C THR A 262 -9.11 -19.45 3.93
N ASN A 263 -9.67 -19.20 2.75
CA ASN A 263 -9.32 -19.87 1.50
C ASN A 263 -8.37 -19.06 0.62
N GLY A 264 -8.19 -17.76 0.86
CA GLY A 264 -7.37 -16.87 0.02
C GLY A 264 -8.19 -16.06 -0.98
N TRP A 265 -7.50 -15.23 -1.77
CA TRP A 265 -8.06 -14.25 -2.69
C TRP A 265 -7.88 -14.66 -4.16
N GLY A 266 -8.85 -14.30 -4.99
CA GLY A 266 -8.88 -14.61 -6.41
C GLY A 266 -8.93 -16.10 -6.74
N LYS A 267 -8.87 -16.40 -8.03
CA LYS A 267 -8.94 -17.78 -8.55
C LYS A 267 -7.82 -18.68 -8.02
N ASP A 268 -6.64 -18.09 -7.81
CA ASP A 268 -5.43 -18.79 -7.35
C ASP A 268 -5.39 -19.00 -5.82
N ARG A 269 -6.37 -18.46 -5.08
CA ARG A 269 -6.43 -18.56 -3.60
C ARG A 269 -5.17 -18.00 -2.94
N ASP A 270 -4.68 -16.89 -3.49
CA ASP A 270 -3.47 -16.23 -3.04
C ASP A 270 -3.65 -15.58 -1.67
N LYS A 271 -2.53 -15.33 -0.98
CA LYS A 271 -2.56 -14.44 0.18
C LYS A 271 -2.90 -13.03 -0.30
N PHE A 272 -3.65 -12.27 0.51
CA PHE A 272 -4.03 -10.90 0.18
C PHE A 272 -2.86 -10.03 -0.33
N SER A 273 -1.71 -10.08 0.35
CA SER A 273 -0.52 -9.30 -0.05
C SER A 273 0.12 -9.69 -1.39
N GLU A 274 -0.21 -10.87 -1.91
CA GLU A 274 0.23 -11.37 -3.22
C GLU A 274 -0.83 -11.04 -4.27
N TYR A 275 -2.10 -11.25 -3.94
CA TYR A 275 -3.25 -10.85 -4.76
C TYR A 275 -3.19 -9.39 -5.20
N GLN A 276 -2.92 -8.46 -4.27
CA GLN A 276 -2.85 -7.02 -4.57
C GLN A 276 -1.76 -6.60 -5.56
N ARG A 277 -0.82 -7.50 -5.93
CA ARG A 277 0.32 -7.15 -6.78
C ARG A 277 0.12 -7.47 -8.26
N PHE A 278 -0.89 -8.28 -8.56
CA PHE A 278 -1.13 -8.76 -9.91
C PHE A 278 -2.57 -8.46 -10.24
N ARG A 279 -2.79 -7.74 -11.34
CA ARG A 279 -4.12 -7.46 -11.83
C ARG A 279 -4.85 -8.79 -12.11
N PRO A 280 -5.98 -9.06 -11.45
CA PRO A 280 -6.87 -10.14 -11.88
C PRO A 280 -7.59 -9.75 -13.17
N ASP A 281 -8.35 -10.67 -13.76
CA ASP A 281 -9.15 -10.33 -14.93
C ASP A 281 -10.25 -9.32 -14.61
N GLU A 282 -10.71 -8.63 -15.67
CA GLU A 282 -11.68 -7.54 -15.56
C GLU A 282 -13.00 -8.01 -14.92
N ASP A 283 -13.43 -9.24 -15.20
CA ASP A 283 -14.65 -9.82 -14.63
C ASP A 283 -14.55 -9.94 -13.10
N GLU A 284 -13.38 -10.30 -12.56
CA GLU A 284 -13.16 -10.38 -11.12
C GLU A 284 -13.15 -8.98 -10.47
N ILE A 285 -12.55 -7.98 -11.14
CA ILE A 285 -12.55 -6.59 -10.67
C ILE A 285 -13.99 -6.03 -10.67
N ASP A 286 -14.77 -6.32 -11.71
CA ASP A 286 -16.19 -5.98 -11.81
C ASP A 286 -16.99 -6.60 -10.65
N GLN A 287 -16.77 -7.89 -10.35
CA GLN A 287 -17.41 -8.57 -9.23
C GLN A 287 -17.08 -7.93 -7.87
N LEU A 288 -15.81 -7.58 -7.63
CA LEU A 288 -15.40 -6.89 -6.40
C LEU A 288 -16.02 -5.50 -6.29
N ALA A 289 -16.09 -4.75 -7.39
CA ALA A 289 -16.75 -3.45 -7.41
C ALA A 289 -18.25 -3.59 -7.12
N ASP A 290 -18.95 -4.49 -7.82
CA ASP A 290 -20.37 -4.74 -7.59
C ASP A 290 -20.68 -5.18 -6.16
N GLU A 291 -19.82 -6.03 -5.58
CA GLU A 291 -19.92 -6.46 -4.20
C GLU A 291 -19.75 -5.29 -3.23
N LEU A 292 -18.77 -4.42 -3.45
CA LEU A 292 -18.60 -3.19 -2.66
C LEU A 292 -19.83 -2.29 -2.75
N PHE A 293 -20.36 -2.05 -3.96
CA PHE A 293 -21.56 -1.22 -4.14
C PHE A 293 -22.72 -1.76 -3.31
N LYS A 294 -23.02 -3.06 -3.41
CA LYS A 294 -24.11 -3.71 -2.65
C LYS A 294 -23.91 -3.61 -1.14
N ARG A 295 -22.68 -3.83 -0.66
CA ARG A 295 -22.35 -3.76 0.78
C ARG A 295 -22.45 -2.33 1.31
N TRP A 296 -21.99 -1.34 0.55
CA TRP A 296 -22.14 0.07 0.92
C TRP A 296 -23.61 0.51 0.91
N ASP A 297 -24.38 0.15 -0.11
CA ASP A 297 -25.83 0.42 -0.16
C ASP A 297 -26.56 -0.17 1.05
N ALA A 298 -26.26 -1.42 1.41
CA ALA A 298 -26.83 -2.08 2.58
C ALA A 298 -26.43 -1.37 3.89
N LEU A 299 -25.15 -1.02 4.03
CA LEU A 299 -24.62 -0.34 5.21
C LEU A 299 -25.23 1.05 5.40
N ILE A 300 -25.31 1.84 4.33
CA ILE A 300 -25.91 3.19 4.35
C ILE A 300 -27.42 3.09 4.60
N GLY A 301 -28.08 2.08 4.03
CA GLY A 301 -29.49 1.79 4.26
C GLY A 301 -29.80 1.38 5.71
N ALA A 302 -28.87 0.70 6.38
CA ALA A 302 -28.98 0.34 7.79
C ALA A 302 -28.60 1.48 8.74
N LEU A 303 -27.68 2.36 8.33
CA LEU A 303 -27.19 3.49 9.13
C LEU A 303 -27.39 4.84 8.42
N PRO A 304 -28.63 5.39 8.42
CA PRO A 304 -28.91 6.69 7.80
C PRO A 304 -28.06 7.85 8.34
N VAL A 305 -27.54 7.73 9.57
CA VAL A 305 -26.63 8.71 10.18
C VAL A 305 -25.40 8.97 9.31
N LEU A 306 -24.94 7.98 8.53
CA LEU A 306 -23.82 8.15 7.61
C LEU A 306 -24.12 9.20 6.53
N SER A 307 -25.39 9.37 6.15
CA SER A 307 -25.84 10.32 5.11
C SER A 307 -25.99 11.76 5.62
N GLU A 308 -25.81 12.01 6.92
CA GLU A 308 -25.81 13.37 7.47
C GLU A 308 -24.55 14.17 7.11
N ASP A 309 -24.60 15.50 7.28
CA ASP A 309 -23.49 16.41 6.99
C ASP A 309 -22.29 16.17 7.95
N PRO A 310 -21.12 15.74 7.43
CA PRO A 310 -19.93 15.48 8.25
C PRO A 310 -19.36 16.68 8.99
N SER A 311 -19.66 17.91 8.54
CA SER A 311 -19.08 19.13 9.12
C SER A 311 -19.41 19.30 10.61
N GLY A 312 -20.62 18.87 10.99
CA GLY A 312 -21.14 18.95 12.35
C GLY A 312 -20.98 17.67 13.19
N MET A 313 -20.27 16.65 12.72
CA MET A 313 -20.26 15.31 13.35
C MET A 313 -18.95 14.95 14.08
N ARG A 314 -17.99 15.89 14.14
CA ARG A 314 -16.65 15.72 14.73
C ARG A 314 -16.37 16.76 15.82
N VAL A 315 -17.29 16.94 16.75
CA VAL A 315 -17.24 18.02 17.75
C VAL A 315 -16.98 17.48 19.15
N HIS A 316 -15.74 17.08 19.44
CA HIS A 316 -15.33 16.59 20.77
C HIS A 316 -15.60 17.58 21.93
N ASN A 317 -15.59 18.89 21.66
CA ASN A 317 -15.72 19.93 22.67
C ASN A 317 -16.71 21.00 22.19
N PRO A 318 -18.03 20.81 22.38
CA PRO A 318 -19.04 21.78 21.98
C PRO A 318 -18.88 23.08 22.76
N GLN A 319 -18.95 24.24 22.08
CA GLN A 319 -18.97 25.55 22.75
C GLN A 319 -20.39 25.87 23.25
N GLU A 320 -20.53 26.49 24.43
CA GLU A 320 -21.84 26.72 25.09
C GLU A 320 -22.88 27.48 24.24
N LEU A 321 -22.44 28.24 23.24
CA LEU A 321 -23.28 29.13 22.41
C LEU A 321 -23.57 28.60 20.99
N GLU A 322 -22.95 27.51 20.54
CA GLU A 322 -23.12 26.94 19.18
C GLU A 322 -23.69 25.51 19.26
N LYS A 323 -24.95 25.41 19.71
CA LYS A 323 -25.67 24.14 19.86
C LYS A 323 -26.21 23.62 18.52
N THR A 324 -25.37 22.99 17.71
CA THR A 324 -25.84 22.08 16.63
C THR A 324 -24.92 20.90 16.32
N GLY A 325 -23.64 20.94 16.72
CA GLY A 325 -22.68 19.86 16.46
C GLY A 325 -22.81 18.64 17.38
N ARG A 326 -22.63 17.44 16.83
CA ARG A 326 -22.52 16.15 17.53
C ARG A 326 -21.10 15.58 17.38
N ASP A 327 -20.75 14.62 18.24
CA ASP A 327 -19.51 13.86 18.08
C ASP A 327 -19.84 12.39 17.87
N ASN A 328 -19.82 11.95 16.61
CA ASN A 328 -20.20 10.61 16.25
C ASN A 328 -18.97 9.78 15.88
N VAL A 329 -18.83 8.63 16.52
CA VAL A 329 -17.69 7.71 16.35
C VAL A 329 -17.53 7.27 14.89
N LEU A 330 -18.62 7.12 14.14
CA LEU A 330 -18.63 6.71 12.72
C LEU A 330 -18.09 7.78 11.76
N PHE A 331 -17.79 8.98 12.24
CA PHE A 331 -17.17 10.04 11.45
C PHE A 331 -15.65 10.12 11.69
N TRP A 332 -15.14 9.31 12.61
CA TRP A 332 -13.72 9.16 12.89
C TRP A 332 -13.18 7.88 12.24
N PRO A 333 -11.95 7.90 11.67
CA PRO A 333 -11.37 6.71 11.02
C PRO A 333 -11.40 5.44 11.89
N ILE A 334 -11.20 5.61 13.20
CA ILE A 334 -11.20 4.50 14.16
C ILE A 334 -12.56 3.81 14.29
N GLY A 335 -13.65 4.60 14.28
CA GLY A 335 -15.01 4.08 14.33
C GLY A 335 -15.45 3.51 13.00
N GLN A 336 -15.02 4.12 11.90
CA GLN A 336 -15.27 3.62 10.55
C GLN A 336 -14.65 2.22 10.33
N GLN A 337 -13.42 2.02 10.79
CA GLN A 337 -12.73 0.72 10.72
C GLN A 337 -13.43 -0.36 11.54
N LEU A 338 -13.89 -0.01 12.75
CA LEU A 338 -14.67 -0.92 13.58
C LEU A 338 -16.00 -1.26 12.91
N LEU A 339 -16.71 -0.25 12.40
CA LEU A 339 -18.02 -0.40 11.74
C LEU A 339 -17.95 -1.41 10.59
N VAL A 340 -17.02 -1.25 9.66
CA VAL A 340 -16.94 -2.15 8.50
C VAL A 340 -16.52 -3.56 8.87
N SER A 341 -15.72 -3.72 9.93
CA SER A 341 -15.34 -5.05 10.43
C SER A 341 -16.56 -5.77 11.02
N LEU A 342 -17.34 -5.07 11.86
CA LEU A 342 -18.59 -5.62 12.42
C LEU A 342 -19.63 -5.90 11.34
N ALA A 343 -19.80 -4.97 10.39
CA ALA A 343 -20.69 -5.15 9.26
C ALA A 343 -20.31 -6.40 8.45
N GLN A 344 -19.01 -6.60 8.23
CA GLN A 344 -18.55 -7.76 7.48
C GLN A 344 -18.85 -9.08 8.20
N GLU A 345 -18.68 -9.11 9.50
CA GLU A 345 -18.99 -10.31 10.29
C GLU A 345 -20.49 -10.61 10.35
N LEU A 346 -21.34 -9.59 10.51
CA LEU A 346 -22.80 -9.77 10.45
C LEU A 346 -23.25 -10.36 9.10
N LEU A 347 -22.64 -9.91 8.00
CA LEU A 347 -22.90 -10.48 6.67
C LEU A 347 -22.41 -11.93 6.56
N ASP A 348 -21.23 -12.24 7.09
CA ASP A 348 -20.69 -13.61 7.08
C ASP A 348 -21.54 -14.58 7.92
N GLU A 349 -22.02 -14.17 9.11
CA GLU A 349 -22.90 -14.98 9.96
C GLU A 349 -24.27 -15.19 9.31
N THR A 350 -24.88 -14.15 8.76
CA THR A 350 -26.18 -14.27 8.06
C THR A 350 -26.07 -15.20 6.86
N LEU A 351 -24.96 -15.13 6.11
CA LEU A 351 -24.73 -16.02 4.97
C LEU A 351 -24.59 -17.48 5.41
N ALA A 352 -23.92 -17.74 6.54
CA ALA A 352 -23.74 -19.09 7.07
C ALA A 352 -25.06 -19.74 7.54
N GLU A 353 -26.06 -18.95 7.92
CA GLU A 353 -27.38 -19.44 8.33
C GLU A 353 -28.27 -19.86 7.15
N GLN A 354 -28.04 -19.32 5.95
CA GLN A 354 -28.98 -19.44 4.83
C GLN A 354 -28.72 -20.63 3.88
N SER A 355 -27.50 -21.16 3.77
CA SER A 355 -27.16 -22.17 2.76
C SER A 355 -25.76 -22.77 2.91
N ASP A 356 -25.55 -24.04 2.53
CA ASP A 356 -24.23 -24.65 2.30
C ASP A 356 -23.59 -24.19 0.96
N ASP A 357 -24.42 -23.76 0.00
CA ASP A 357 -23.97 -23.18 -1.26
C ASP A 357 -23.77 -21.66 -1.07
N VAL A 358 -22.53 -21.19 -1.27
CA VAL A 358 -22.10 -19.79 -1.09
C VAL A 358 -22.69 -18.89 -2.18
N VAL A 359 -23.96 -18.47 -2.03
CA VAL A 359 -24.60 -17.47 -2.90
C VAL A 359 -24.56 -16.11 -2.20
N ALA A 360 -24.18 -15.06 -2.92
CA ALA A 360 -24.16 -13.70 -2.36
C ALA A 360 -25.56 -13.29 -1.85
N LEU A 361 -25.61 -12.67 -0.66
CA LEU A 361 -26.85 -12.18 -0.05
C LEU A 361 -27.59 -11.21 -0.99
N ALA A 362 -28.91 -11.32 -1.07
CA ALA A 362 -29.71 -10.34 -1.78
C ALA A 362 -29.61 -8.97 -1.09
N PRO A 363 -29.75 -7.82 -1.81
CA PRO A 363 -29.60 -6.50 -1.21
C PRO A 363 -30.49 -6.24 0.02
N SER A 364 -31.73 -6.74 0.01
CA SER A 364 -32.65 -6.63 1.16
C SER A 364 -32.19 -7.44 2.36
N GLU A 365 -31.58 -8.61 2.13
CA GLU A 365 -31.09 -9.49 3.19
C GLU A 365 -29.80 -8.92 3.79
N ALA A 366 -28.90 -8.43 2.95
CA ALA A 366 -27.69 -7.73 3.38
C ALA A 366 -28.06 -6.49 4.23
N ARG A 367 -29.07 -5.72 3.84
CA ARG A 367 -29.56 -4.60 4.64
C ARG A 367 -30.09 -5.07 5.99
N ARG A 368 -30.93 -6.10 6.02
CA ARG A 368 -31.50 -6.67 7.24
C ARG A 368 -30.41 -7.21 8.18
N ALA A 369 -29.39 -7.87 7.63
CA ALA A 369 -28.24 -8.35 8.40
C ALA A 369 -27.50 -7.23 9.13
N LEU A 370 -27.50 -6.01 8.55
CA LEU A 370 -26.83 -4.84 9.09
C LEU A 370 -27.72 -3.94 9.96
N GLU A 371 -29.04 -4.15 9.98
CA GLU A 371 -29.98 -3.39 10.82
C GLU A 371 -29.59 -3.34 12.32
N PRO A 372 -29.06 -4.41 12.94
CA PRO A 372 -28.58 -4.38 14.32
C PRO A 372 -27.60 -3.24 14.64
N LEU A 373 -26.79 -2.80 13.67
CA LEU A 373 -25.83 -1.70 13.85
C LEU A 373 -26.50 -0.37 14.23
N SER A 374 -27.77 -0.20 13.86
CA SER A 374 -28.55 1.01 14.18
C SER A 374 -28.94 1.10 15.66
N GLN A 375 -28.89 0.00 16.40
CA GLN A 375 -29.19 -0.04 17.84
C GLN A 375 -28.00 0.43 18.69
N ILE A 376 -26.80 0.40 18.13
CA ILE A 376 -25.59 0.86 18.81
C ILE A 376 -25.61 2.40 18.93
N VAL A 377 -25.39 2.88 20.13
CA VAL A 377 -25.25 4.31 20.40
C VAL A 377 -23.88 4.77 19.91
N TRP A 378 -23.80 5.46 18.78
CA TRP A 378 -22.51 5.90 18.18
C TRP A 378 -22.02 7.29 18.65
N ASP A 379 -22.60 7.85 19.70
CA ASP A 379 -22.17 9.13 20.28
C ASP A 379 -20.89 8.94 21.11
N ALA A 380 -19.81 9.63 20.75
CA ALA A 380 -18.50 9.49 21.39
C ALA A 380 -18.48 9.91 22.88
N HIS A 381 -19.46 10.71 23.32
CA HIS A 381 -19.65 11.09 24.72
C HIS A 381 -20.55 10.13 25.52
N ARG A 382 -21.04 9.05 24.90
CA ARG A 382 -21.82 8.01 25.57
C ARG A 382 -21.02 6.72 25.71
N SER A 383 -21.45 5.83 26.59
CA SER A 383 -20.81 4.53 26.78
C SER A 383 -21.10 3.62 25.57
N PRO A 384 -20.16 2.76 25.13
CA PRO A 384 -18.86 2.47 25.76
C PRO A 384 -17.72 3.41 25.37
N TRP A 385 -17.95 4.40 24.49
CA TRP A 385 -16.89 5.19 23.84
C TRP A 385 -16.26 6.23 24.75
N ARG A 386 -17.08 6.88 25.58
CA ARG A 386 -16.63 7.87 26.55
C ARG A 386 -15.64 7.24 27.52
N HIS A 387 -14.52 7.91 27.75
CA HIS A 387 -13.36 7.45 28.53
C HIS A 387 -12.59 6.25 27.96
N LEU A 388 -13.18 5.46 27.06
CA LEU A 388 -12.52 4.34 26.40
C LEU A 388 -11.76 4.79 25.15
N ILE A 389 -12.45 5.43 24.21
CA ILE A 389 -11.90 5.99 22.97
C ILE A 389 -11.75 7.51 23.08
N LEU A 390 -12.76 8.20 23.63
CA LEU A 390 -12.74 9.64 23.84
C LEU A 390 -12.31 9.93 25.29
N GLY A 391 -11.08 10.40 25.49
CA GLY A 391 -10.52 10.70 26.81
C GLY A 391 -10.35 12.20 27.05
N ARG A 392 -10.26 12.62 28.32
CA ARG A 392 -9.86 13.98 28.68
C ARG A 392 -8.34 14.08 28.72
N SER A 393 -7.78 15.07 28.05
CA SER A 393 -6.34 15.36 28.11
C SER A 393 -5.97 15.93 29.48
N GLY A 394 -4.91 15.41 30.09
CA GLY A 394 -4.43 15.88 31.39
C GLY A 394 -3.89 17.32 31.38
N ASP A 395 -3.50 17.84 30.21
CA ASP A 395 -2.86 19.17 30.08
C ASP A 395 -3.89 20.32 30.08
N ASP A 396 -5.04 20.14 29.42
CA ASP A 396 -6.05 21.18 29.20
C ASP A 396 -7.49 20.76 29.54
N GLY A 397 -7.70 19.53 29.99
CA GLY A 397 -9.02 18.97 30.33
C GLY A 397 -9.94 18.73 29.13
N ARG A 398 -9.47 18.96 27.88
CA ARG A 398 -10.30 18.83 26.68
C ARG A 398 -10.45 17.38 26.25
N TRP A 399 -11.60 17.06 25.68
CA TRP A 399 -11.86 15.75 25.10
C TRP A 399 -11.11 15.57 23.79
N ARG A 400 -10.43 14.44 23.63
CA ARG A 400 -9.69 14.04 22.42
C ARG A 400 -9.74 12.51 22.29
N ILE A 401 -9.62 12.00 21.07
CA ILE A 401 -9.38 10.57 20.87
C ILE A 401 -8.05 10.19 21.55
N THR A 402 -8.11 9.21 22.45
CA THR A 402 -6.91 8.76 23.17
C THR A 402 -5.95 8.01 22.25
N ASN A 403 -4.66 8.33 22.36
CA ASN A 403 -3.59 7.60 21.70
C ASN A 403 -2.96 6.54 22.62
N GLU A 404 -3.13 6.67 23.93
CA GLU A 404 -2.59 5.72 24.92
C GLU A 404 -3.37 4.42 24.88
N GLU A 405 -2.66 3.29 24.86
CA GLU A 405 -3.26 1.95 24.83
C GLU A 405 -4.38 1.78 23.79
N ARG A 406 -4.28 2.52 22.67
CA ARG A 406 -5.32 2.58 21.64
C ARG A 406 -5.76 1.21 21.15
N LYS A 407 -4.81 0.30 20.92
CA LYS A 407 -5.09 -1.07 20.45
C LYS A 407 -5.87 -1.88 21.51
N PRO A 408 -5.40 -2.02 22.78
CA PRO A 408 -6.19 -2.62 23.85
C PRO A 408 -7.59 -2.02 24.02
N ARG A 409 -7.70 -0.69 24.08
CA ARG A 409 -8.98 0.02 24.23
C ARG A 409 -9.96 -0.29 23.10
N MET A 410 -9.47 -0.30 21.86
CA MET A 410 -10.29 -0.68 20.70
C MET A 410 -10.75 -2.14 20.75
N ARG A 411 -9.92 -3.08 21.21
CA ARG A 411 -10.35 -4.47 21.37
C ARG A 411 -11.46 -4.59 22.41
N VAL A 412 -11.42 -3.81 23.48
CA VAL A 412 -12.50 -3.80 24.47
C VAL A 412 -13.77 -3.20 23.89
N ALA A 413 -13.66 -2.05 23.19
CA ALA A 413 -14.80 -1.43 22.52
C ALA A 413 -15.45 -2.38 21.52
N GLU A 414 -14.63 -3.05 20.70
CA GLU A 414 -15.07 -4.08 19.76
C GLU A 414 -15.77 -5.23 20.47
N ARG A 415 -15.19 -5.81 21.53
CA ARG A 415 -15.84 -6.89 22.30
C ARG A 415 -17.19 -6.48 22.90
N ILE A 416 -17.31 -5.25 23.39
CA ILE A 416 -18.58 -4.72 23.90
C ILE A 416 -19.60 -4.66 22.78
N VAL A 417 -19.25 -4.07 21.64
CA VAL A 417 -20.19 -3.90 20.54
C VAL A 417 -20.54 -5.25 19.90
N ARG A 418 -19.60 -6.19 19.79
CA ARG A 418 -19.88 -7.56 19.34
C ARG A 418 -20.89 -8.26 20.24
N TRP A 419 -20.71 -8.14 21.55
CA TRP A 419 -21.68 -8.65 22.52
C TRP A 419 -23.05 -7.97 22.38
N GLN A 420 -23.08 -6.64 22.26
CA GLN A 420 -24.32 -5.89 22.06
C GLN A 420 -25.06 -6.32 20.78
N LEU A 421 -24.32 -6.67 19.73
CA LEU A 421 -24.86 -7.15 18.45
C LEU A 421 -25.22 -8.64 18.46
N GLY A 422 -25.00 -9.36 19.56
CA GLY A 422 -25.22 -10.81 19.64
C GLY A 422 -24.21 -11.68 18.88
N LEU A 423 -23.13 -11.08 18.34
CA LEU A 423 -22.05 -11.81 17.65
C LEU A 423 -21.23 -12.65 18.64
N ASP A 424 -21.07 -12.18 19.87
CA ASP A 424 -20.38 -12.90 20.94
C ASP A 424 -21.36 -13.25 22.07
N GLN A 425 -21.61 -14.55 22.27
CA GLN A 425 -22.34 -15.01 23.46
C GLN A 425 -21.40 -15.02 24.68
N LEU A 426 -21.66 -14.14 25.65
CA LEU A 426 -20.89 -14.04 26.89
C LEU A 426 -21.68 -14.66 28.05
N SER A 427 -21.08 -15.64 28.73
CA SER A 427 -21.62 -16.12 30.01
C SER A 427 -21.52 -15.04 31.08
N GLU A 428 -22.30 -15.16 32.17
CA GLU A 428 -22.23 -14.23 33.31
C GLU A 428 -20.78 -14.07 33.83
N GLU A 429 -20.02 -15.18 33.93
CA GLU A 429 -18.63 -15.13 34.37
C GLU A 429 -17.72 -14.32 33.41
N LEU A 430 -17.95 -14.41 32.10
CA LEU A 430 -17.21 -13.64 31.10
C LEU A 430 -17.69 -12.18 31.00
N LEU A 431 -18.91 -11.89 31.45
CA LEU A 431 -19.47 -10.55 31.49
C LEU A 431 -19.03 -9.78 32.74
N THR A 432 -19.34 -10.31 33.92
CA THR A 432 -19.25 -9.62 35.23
C THR A 432 -18.22 -10.24 36.19
N GLY A 433 -17.58 -11.36 35.81
CA GLY A 433 -16.54 -11.97 36.64
C GLY A 433 -15.31 -11.08 36.84
N SER A 434 -14.42 -11.47 37.76
CA SER A 434 -13.21 -10.70 38.13
C SER A 434 -12.21 -10.44 36.99
N LYS A 435 -12.34 -11.15 35.86
CA LYS A 435 -11.61 -10.92 34.60
C LYS A 435 -12.55 -10.77 33.41
N GLY A 436 -13.82 -10.47 33.69
CA GLY A 436 -14.87 -10.29 32.71
C GLY A 436 -14.70 -9.02 31.89
N LEU A 437 -15.57 -8.87 30.90
CA LEU A 437 -15.59 -7.71 30.01
C LEU A 437 -15.80 -6.41 30.79
N GLN A 438 -16.67 -6.40 31.80
CA GLN A 438 -16.94 -5.25 32.64
C GLN A 438 -15.69 -4.77 33.38
N GLU A 439 -14.96 -5.67 34.04
CA GLU A 439 -13.76 -5.30 34.79
C GLU A 439 -12.62 -4.86 33.85
N THR A 440 -12.52 -5.49 32.68
CA THR A 440 -11.56 -5.08 31.64
C THR A 440 -11.87 -3.67 31.14
N TRP A 441 -13.13 -3.35 30.85
CA TRP A 441 -13.57 -2.01 30.46
C TRP A 441 -13.32 -0.99 31.57
N ARG A 442 -13.69 -1.32 32.80
CA ARG A 442 -13.48 -0.49 34.00
C ARG A 442 -12.02 -0.10 34.18
N SER A 443 -11.08 -0.99 33.87
CA SER A 443 -9.64 -0.74 34.01
C SER A 443 -9.12 0.41 33.13
N PHE A 444 -9.85 0.80 32.09
CA PHE A 444 -9.50 1.91 31.19
C PHE A 444 -10.13 3.25 31.58
N LEU A 445 -11.07 3.26 32.54
CA LEU A 445 -11.74 4.46 33.01
C LEU A 445 -10.84 5.25 33.96
N PRO A 446 -10.89 6.59 33.92
CA PRO A 446 -10.13 7.40 34.84
C PRO A 446 -10.74 7.35 36.25
N VAL A 447 -9.93 7.66 37.26
CA VAL A 447 -10.32 7.56 38.68
C VAL A 447 -11.51 8.45 39.03
N ASP A 448 -11.65 9.59 38.37
CA ASP A 448 -12.74 10.55 38.55
C ASP A 448 -14.08 10.08 37.97
N ALA A 449 -14.11 9.03 37.14
CA ALA A 449 -15.34 8.42 36.64
C ALA A 449 -15.96 7.43 37.64
N ALA A 450 -15.37 7.22 38.82
CA ALA A 450 -15.76 6.18 39.78
C ALA A 450 -17.24 6.17 40.15
N ASP A 451 -17.84 7.35 40.32
CA ASP A 451 -19.24 7.50 40.71
C ASP A 451 -20.22 7.26 39.55
N GLU A 452 -19.74 7.30 38.30
CA GLU A 452 -20.54 7.12 37.08
C GLU A 452 -20.46 5.70 36.52
N ILE A 453 -19.57 4.83 37.03
CA ILE A 453 -19.28 3.50 36.47
C ILE A 453 -20.54 2.63 36.35
N HIS A 454 -21.41 2.65 37.37
CA HIS A 454 -22.62 1.84 37.37
C HIS A 454 -23.56 2.26 36.25
N ASP A 455 -23.86 3.56 36.16
CA ASP A 455 -24.75 4.13 35.15
C ASP A 455 -24.21 3.94 33.74
N MET A 456 -22.90 4.13 33.56
CA MET A 456 -22.21 3.89 32.28
C MET A 456 -22.28 2.42 31.85
N TRP A 457 -22.15 1.48 32.79
CA TRP A 457 -22.28 0.05 32.46
C TRP A 457 -23.74 -0.34 32.17
N SER A 458 -24.70 0.17 32.93
CA SER A 458 -26.12 -0.04 32.65
C SER A 458 -26.54 0.53 31.30
N GLU A 459 -25.94 1.63 30.85
CA GLU A 459 -26.10 2.14 29.49
C GLU A 459 -25.57 1.17 28.42
N ILE A 460 -24.43 0.51 28.69
CA ILE A 460 -23.87 -0.52 27.80
C ILE A 460 -24.81 -1.74 27.75
N GLU A 461 -25.31 -2.21 28.89
CA GLU A 461 -26.22 -3.35 28.98
C GLU A 461 -27.55 -3.08 28.27
N ALA A 462 -28.10 -1.88 28.43
CA ALA A 462 -29.34 -1.48 27.75
C ALA A 462 -29.22 -1.44 26.22
N GLY A 463 -28.00 -1.41 25.68
CA GLY A 463 -27.74 -1.48 24.24
C GLY A 463 -27.53 -2.89 23.70
N ALA A 464 -27.57 -3.93 24.54
CA ALA A 464 -27.45 -5.30 24.08
C ALA A 464 -28.77 -5.82 23.51
N LEU A 465 -28.70 -6.55 22.40
CA LEU A 465 -29.83 -7.28 21.85
C LEU A 465 -30.15 -8.48 22.74
N ASP A 466 -31.44 -8.66 23.04
CA ASP A 466 -31.98 -9.80 23.79
C ASP A 466 -31.83 -11.13 23.04
#